data_AF-A0A497GFV3-F1
#
_entry.id   AF-A0A497GFV3-F1
#
_cell.length_a   1.000
_cell.length_b   1.000
_cell.length_c   1.000
_cell.angle_alpha   90.00
_cell.angle_beta   90.00
_cell.angle_gamma   90.00
#
_symmetry.space_group_name_H-M   'P 1'
#
loop_
_entity.id
_entity.type
_entity.pdbx_description
1 polymer ?
#
loop_
_entity_poly.entity_id
_entity_poly.type
_entity_poly.pdbx_seq_one_letter_code
_entity_poly.pdbx_strand_id
1 'polypeptide(L)'
;LVPVVTIKDIDDKKGFIVYGGEKLSTQVMLVLRENIPEIVSVEKVYDQYSIHVVRILEKYDKGYIVELYDGHKGFLETDKRYQVGEYTIAYVASSTDDEVLLKEGISVVGKYVRLIENSNTRFSKFIRNPEKKTLLLTALTKIKLPPNTGVYFRSSANKASLSDIIEEIQQLINKFLQLKKKAAECKEPKKLRKGEKLFINFLPFEAKNRLDSYRSKQVLTLKHHHYIKSTDTPEKDCMDIIENIIDPESVCNASFKLIHLHLNNIFRHIMQRDIVLVHHWPSERYYTYSCKVFKISKPLIYCERIVSSSGFYDGLNIKKKSGDTITTVFAPFSPIIVHVYRRKNTILGLYFNINSPVELLSLNRFWYIDYHVDVIKTKTVKIIDMEKLEEIYRRGVISEQHYHKILNIVNDLKEKLINGLKPEQIIISHLPTEIYKIDDDEQ
;
A
#
# COMPACT_ATOMS: atom_id res chain seq x y z
N LEU A 1 29.17 -6.43 3.55
CA LEU A 1 27.75 -6.28 3.99
C LEU A 1 26.84 -7.12 3.11
N VAL A 2 26.04 -8.01 3.70
CA VAL A 2 25.08 -8.85 2.97
C VAL A 2 23.67 -8.30 3.20
N PRO A 3 22.91 -7.99 2.13
CA PRO A 3 21.55 -7.48 2.27
C PRO A 3 20.64 -8.60 2.79
N VAL A 4 20.09 -8.40 3.98
CA VAL A 4 19.22 -9.33 4.73
C VAL A 4 17.78 -8.83 4.84
N VAL A 5 17.55 -7.58 4.45
CA VAL A 5 16.25 -6.95 4.26
C VAL A 5 16.18 -6.48 2.82
N THR A 6 15.04 -6.67 2.17
CA THR A 6 14.79 -6.19 0.82
C THR A 6 13.73 -5.10 0.86
N ILE A 7 14.00 -4.01 0.16
CA ILE A 7 13.04 -2.94 -0.13
C ILE A 7 12.78 -2.97 -1.63
N LYS A 8 11.52 -2.99 -2.04
CA LYS A 8 11.13 -3.04 -3.46
C LYS A 8 9.85 -2.23 -3.66
N ASP A 9 9.76 -1.46 -4.74
CA ASP A 9 8.52 -0.82 -5.14
C ASP A 9 7.39 -1.85 -5.33
N ILE A 10 6.17 -1.43 -4.96
CA ILE A 10 4.95 -2.12 -5.39
C ILE A 10 4.68 -1.80 -6.86
N ASP A 11 3.97 -2.69 -7.54
CA ASP A 11 3.87 -2.64 -9.00
C ASP A 11 3.12 -1.39 -9.52
N ASP A 12 2.22 -0.81 -8.71
CA ASP A 12 1.50 0.42 -9.03
C ASP A 12 2.24 1.71 -8.61
N LYS A 13 3.47 1.59 -8.10
CA LYS A 13 4.36 2.68 -7.67
C LYS A 13 3.80 3.60 -6.58
N LYS A 14 2.74 3.21 -5.85
CA LYS A 14 2.19 4.03 -4.76
C LYS A 14 2.91 3.85 -3.41
N GLY A 15 4.00 3.09 -3.41
CA GLY A 15 4.66 2.65 -2.19
C GLY A 15 5.77 1.63 -2.43
N PHE A 16 6.15 0.95 -1.36
CA PHE A 16 7.15 -0.11 -1.40
C PHE A 16 6.89 -1.17 -0.34
N ILE A 17 7.38 -2.38 -0.59
CA ILE A 17 7.42 -3.45 0.40
C ILE A 17 8.77 -3.47 1.11
N VAL A 18 8.74 -3.77 2.40
CA VAL A 18 9.93 -4.13 3.19
C VAL A 18 9.74 -5.55 3.67
N TYR A 19 10.66 -6.45 3.30
CA TYR A 19 10.60 -7.82 3.82
C TYR A 19 11.96 -8.40 4.17
N GLY A 20 11.99 -9.24 5.20
CA GLY A 20 13.19 -9.87 5.72
C GLY A 20 13.00 -10.45 7.11
N GLY A 21 14.10 -10.77 7.79
CA GLY A 21 14.05 -11.28 9.16
C GLY A 21 13.48 -10.25 10.14
N GLU A 22 12.60 -10.72 11.05
CA GLU A 22 11.80 -9.91 11.99
C GLU A 22 12.57 -8.75 12.65
N LYS A 23 13.71 -9.03 13.28
CA LYS A 23 14.50 -8.00 13.97
C LYS A 23 14.95 -6.86 13.04
N LEU A 24 15.44 -7.21 11.86
CA LEU A 24 16.06 -6.26 10.95
C LEU A 24 15.03 -5.49 10.13
N SER A 25 13.96 -6.15 9.68
CA SER A 25 12.87 -5.48 8.98
C SER A 25 12.15 -4.50 9.91
N THR A 26 11.94 -4.88 11.18
CA THR A 26 11.38 -3.97 12.19
C THR A 26 12.28 -2.76 12.43
N GLN A 27 13.60 -2.94 12.52
CA GLN A 27 14.54 -1.81 12.64
C GLN A 27 14.49 -0.87 11.43
N VAL A 28 14.42 -1.41 10.21
CA VAL A 28 14.25 -0.59 9.00
C VAL A 28 12.94 0.19 9.07
N MET A 29 11.86 -0.44 9.51
CA MET A 29 10.56 0.23 9.65
C MET A 29 10.56 1.32 10.71
N LEU A 30 11.27 1.15 11.83
CA LEU A 30 11.42 2.19 12.84
C LEU A 30 12.11 3.42 12.26
N VAL A 31 13.25 3.24 11.59
CA VAL A 31 13.97 4.35 10.94
C VAL A 31 13.09 5.06 9.91
N LEU A 32 12.35 4.31 9.10
CA LEU A 32 11.44 4.88 8.10
C LEU A 32 10.31 5.70 8.74
N ARG A 33 9.69 5.20 9.82
CA ARG A 33 8.58 5.89 10.51
C ARG A 33 9.04 7.12 11.27
N GLU A 34 10.22 7.08 11.89
CA GLU A 34 10.81 8.24 12.57
C GLU A 34 11.16 9.36 11.59
N ASN A 35 11.65 9.01 10.41
CA ASN A 35 12.09 9.97 9.41
C ASN A 35 10.97 10.39 8.46
N ILE A 36 9.94 9.57 8.27
CA ILE A 36 8.82 9.79 7.35
C ILE A 36 7.52 9.40 8.05
N PRO A 37 7.04 10.23 8.99
CA PRO A 37 5.89 9.92 9.82
C PRO A 37 4.60 9.72 9.00
N GLU A 38 4.53 10.29 7.79
CA GLU A 38 3.37 10.22 6.91
C GLU A 38 3.21 8.88 6.18
N ILE A 39 4.18 7.95 6.28
CA ILE A 39 4.04 6.59 5.73
C ILE A 39 2.85 5.89 6.38
N VAL A 40 2.01 5.27 5.53
CA VAL A 40 0.95 4.35 5.96
C VAL A 40 1.45 2.93 5.76
N SER A 41 1.66 2.19 6.84
CA SER A 41 2.45 0.95 6.86
C SER A 41 1.64 -0.22 7.41
N VAL A 42 1.36 -1.21 6.56
CA VAL A 42 0.62 -2.42 6.92
C VAL A 42 1.59 -3.56 7.17
N GLU A 43 1.60 -4.09 8.39
CA GLU A 43 2.27 -5.35 8.68
C GLU A 43 1.35 -6.51 8.29
N LYS A 44 1.86 -7.44 7.48
CA LYS A 44 1.13 -8.66 7.14
C LYS A 44 1.02 -9.59 8.35
N VAL A 45 -0.20 -10.05 8.61
CA VAL A 45 -0.51 -11.02 9.68
C VAL A 45 0.31 -12.30 9.52
N TYR A 46 0.39 -12.82 8.30
CA TYR A 46 1.16 -14.01 7.98
C TYR A 46 2.52 -13.65 7.38
N ASP A 47 3.59 -14.05 8.07
CA ASP A 47 4.95 -13.89 7.57
C ASP A 47 5.13 -14.68 6.27
N GLN A 48 5.77 -14.08 5.27
CA GLN A 48 6.03 -14.74 4.00
C GLN A 48 6.95 -15.95 4.22
N TYR A 49 6.60 -17.11 3.65
CA TYR A 49 7.30 -18.38 3.85
C TYR A 49 7.28 -18.89 5.29
N SER A 50 6.37 -18.41 6.14
CA SER A 50 6.06 -19.10 7.39
C SER A 50 5.51 -20.49 7.10
N ILE A 51 5.82 -21.45 7.97
CA ILE A 51 5.48 -22.86 7.79
C ILE A 51 4.45 -23.25 8.83
N HIS A 52 3.40 -23.92 8.35
CA HIS A 52 2.24 -24.32 9.14
C HIS A 52 1.87 -25.77 8.85
N VAL A 53 1.37 -26.46 9.87
CA VAL A 53 0.50 -27.62 9.69
C VAL A 53 -0.91 -27.08 9.61
N VAL A 54 -1.64 -27.46 8.56
CA VAL A 54 -2.98 -26.98 8.27
C VAL A 54 -3.95 -28.15 8.18
N ARG A 55 -5.20 -27.93 8.54
CA ARG A 55 -6.28 -28.93 8.43
C ARG A 55 -7.06 -28.73 7.15
N ILE A 56 -7.26 -29.78 6.37
CA ILE A 56 -8.08 -29.75 5.16
C ILE A 56 -9.55 -29.64 5.54
N LEU A 57 -10.24 -28.61 5.06
CA LEU A 57 -11.67 -28.39 5.33
C LEU A 57 -12.54 -28.85 4.17
N GLU A 58 -12.23 -28.39 2.95
CA GLU A 58 -13.01 -28.74 1.76
C GLU A 58 -12.17 -28.58 0.49
N LYS A 59 -12.55 -29.29 -0.56
CA LYS A 59 -11.93 -29.16 -1.87
C LYS A 59 -12.49 -27.93 -2.59
N TYR A 60 -11.61 -27.10 -3.13
CA TYR A 60 -11.98 -25.89 -3.85
C TYR A 60 -11.05 -25.66 -5.04
N ASP A 61 -11.61 -25.52 -6.24
CA ASP A 61 -10.86 -25.34 -7.49
C ASP A 61 -9.67 -26.32 -7.66
N LYS A 62 -8.43 -25.82 -7.81
CA LYS A 62 -7.18 -26.58 -7.96
C LYS A 62 -6.50 -26.90 -6.62
N GLY A 63 -7.26 -26.93 -5.53
CA GLY A 63 -6.69 -27.06 -4.19
C GLY A 63 -7.74 -27.31 -3.12
N TYR A 64 -7.48 -26.79 -1.93
CA TYR A 64 -8.33 -26.96 -0.76
C TYR A 64 -8.44 -25.68 0.05
N ILE A 65 -9.60 -25.45 0.65
CA ILE A 65 -9.72 -24.53 1.78
C ILE A 65 -9.18 -25.26 3.01
N VAL A 66 -8.31 -24.60 3.74
CA VAL A 66 -7.62 -25.15 4.91
C VAL A 66 -7.73 -24.22 6.10
N GLU A 67 -7.63 -24.79 7.29
CA GLU A 67 -7.61 -24.04 8.54
C GLU A 67 -6.17 -23.90 9.06
N LEU A 68 -5.81 -22.67 9.42
CA LEU A 68 -4.54 -22.33 10.06
C LEU A 68 -4.64 -22.40 11.60
N TYR A 69 -3.50 -22.23 12.28
CA TYR A 69 -3.34 -22.36 13.74
C TYR A 69 -4.23 -21.41 14.58
N ASP A 70 -4.75 -20.34 13.98
CA ASP A 70 -5.58 -19.31 14.60
C ASP A 70 -7.06 -19.42 14.17
N GLY A 71 -7.44 -20.50 13.47
CA GLY A 71 -8.80 -20.73 12.99
C GLY A 71 -9.14 -19.98 11.70
N HIS A 72 -8.24 -19.15 11.17
CA HIS A 72 -8.43 -18.52 9.87
C HIS A 72 -8.40 -19.55 8.75
N LYS A 73 -9.19 -19.27 7.71
CA LYS A 73 -9.20 -20.08 6.48
C LYS A 73 -8.17 -19.54 5.49
N GLY A 74 -7.44 -20.45 4.86
CA GLY A 74 -6.52 -20.17 3.75
C GLY A 74 -6.82 -21.08 2.56
N PHE A 75 -6.18 -20.80 1.43
CA PHE A 75 -6.27 -21.60 0.23
C PHE A 75 -4.93 -22.31 -0.01
N LEU A 76 -4.95 -23.64 -0.03
CA LEU A 76 -3.80 -24.49 -0.34
C LEU A 76 -3.82 -24.89 -1.82
N GLU A 77 -2.89 -24.35 -2.59
CA GLU A 77 -2.62 -24.76 -3.97
C GLU A 77 -1.81 -26.06 -3.99
N THR A 78 -2.42 -27.17 -4.43
CA THR A 78 -1.77 -28.48 -4.54
C THR A 78 -2.53 -29.40 -5.50
N ASP A 79 -1.78 -30.19 -6.27
CA ASP A 79 -2.33 -31.26 -7.11
C ASP A 79 -2.54 -32.57 -6.34
N LYS A 80 -2.10 -32.67 -5.08
CA LYS A 80 -2.27 -33.87 -4.26
C LYS A 80 -3.72 -34.04 -3.80
N ARG A 81 -4.12 -35.30 -3.66
CA ARG A 81 -5.43 -35.66 -3.13
C ARG A 81 -5.34 -35.80 -1.62
N TYR A 82 -6.18 -35.05 -0.92
CA TYR A 82 -6.35 -35.13 0.51
C TYR A 82 -7.82 -35.42 0.86
N GLN A 83 -8.04 -36.05 2.01
CA GLN A 83 -9.36 -36.20 2.60
C GLN A 83 -9.65 -35.03 3.55
N VAL A 84 -10.94 -34.69 3.69
CA VAL A 84 -11.38 -33.68 4.66
C VAL A 84 -11.02 -34.14 6.07
N GLY A 85 -10.45 -33.22 6.87
CA GLY A 85 -9.94 -33.48 8.20
C GLY A 85 -8.48 -33.94 8.26
N GLU A 86 -7.85 -34.24 7.13
CA GLU A 86 -6.41 -34.55 7.09
C GLU A 86 -5.56 -33.31 7.42
N TYR A 87 -4.35 -33.57 7.90
CA TYR A 87 -3.36 -32.53 8.19
C TYR A 87 -2.23 -32.61 7.19
N THR A 88 -1.82 -31.45 6.68
CA THR A 88 -0.66 -31.36 5.78
C THR A 88 0.20 -30.17 6.12
N ILE A 89 1.45 -30.22 5.70
CA ILE A 89 2.39 -29.11 5.85
C ILE A 89 2.30 -28.17 4.64
N ALA A 90 2.25 -26.88 4.93
CA ALA A 90 2.24 -25.86 3.91
C ALA A 90 3.05 -24.65 4.35
N TYR A 91 3.49 -23.86 3.38
CA TYR A 91 4.11 -22.57 3.62
C TYR A 91 3.31 -21.43 2.98
N VAL A 92 3.33 -20.25 3.60
CA VAL A 92 2.67 -19.05 3.08
C VAL A 92 3.43 -18.54 1.86
N ALA A 93 2.81 -18.59 0.68
CA ALA A 93 3.36 -18.04 -0.54
C ALA A 93 3.09 -16.53 -0.63
N SER A 94 1.87 -16.12 -0.31
CA SER A 94 1.42 -14.73 -0.22
C SER A 94 0.21 -14.62 0.70
N SER A 95 -0.04 -13.43 1.25
CA SER A 95 -1.21 -13.15 2.08
C SER A 95 -1.72 -11.73 1.88
N THR A 96 -3.04 -11.59 1.73
CA THR A 96 -3.79 -10.34 1.92
C THR A 96 -4.49 -10.37 3.28
N ASP A 97 -5.28 -9.35 3.60
CA ASP A 97 -6.08 -9.34 4.83
C ASP A 97 -7.21 -10.37 4.81
N ASP A 98 -7.65 -10.81 3.62
CA ASP A 98 -8.75 -11.78 3.46
C ASP A 98 -8.27 -13.17 3.03
N GLU A 99 -7.15 -13.25 2.31
CA GLU A 99 -6.74 -14.45 1.63
C GLU A 99 -5.31 -14.83 1.99
N VAL A 100 -5.12 -16.08 2.41
CA VAL A 100 -3.81 -16.67 2.65
C VAL A 100 -3.57 -17.74 1.61
N LEU A 101 -2.68 -17.47 0.66
CA LEU A 101 -2.27 -18.46 -0.34
C LEU A 101 -1.12 -19.30 0.23
N LEU A 102 -1.39 -20.59 0.33
CA LEU A 102 -0.48 -21.60 0.83
C LEU A 102 -0.02 -22.50 -0.33
N LYS A 103 1.24 -22.93 -0.26
CA LYS A 103 1.76 -23.99 -1.12
C LYS A 103 2.21 -25.16 -0.27
N GLU A 104 2.01 -26.35 -0.80
CA GLU A 104 2.35 -27.59 -0.10
C GLU A 104 3.86 -27.73 0.11
N GLY A 105 4.24 -28.17 1.30
CA GLY A 105 5.62 -28.50 1.65
C GLY A 105 6.31 -27.46 2.53
N ILE A 106 7.64 -27.51 2.53
CA ILE A 106 8.50 -26.69 3.40
C ILE A 106 9.30 -25.67 2.57
N SER A 107 9.32 -24.41 3.05
CA SER A 107 10.20 -23.35 2.54
C SER A 107 11.10 -22.81 3.65
N VAL A 108 12.39 -23.14 3.61
CA VAL A 108 13.38 -22.72 4.61
C VAL A 108 14.19 -21.57 4.06
N VAL A 109 13.98 -20.38 4.62
CA VAL A 109 14.71 -19.17 4.22
C VAL A 109 16.05 -19.08 4.95
N GLY A 110 17.13 -18.92 4.17
CA GLY A 110 18.47 -18.52 4.60
C GLY A 110 18.85 -17.14 4.05
N LYS A 111 20.07 -16.69 4.36
CA LYS A 111 20.65 -15.40 4.00
C LYS A 111 20.97 -15.31 2.51
N TYR A 112 21.53 -16.35 1.91
CA TYR A 112 21.94 -16.41 0.50
C TYR A 112 20.99 -17.26 -0.35
N VAL A 113 20.43 -18.31 0.25
CA VAL A 113 19.55 -19.24 -0.46
C VAL A 113 18.25 -19.50 0.29
N ARG A 114 17.26 -19.99 -0.44
CA ARG A 114 16.02 -20.53 0.11
C ARG A 114 15.85 -21.95 -0.41
N LEU A 115 15.67 -22.91 0.50
CA LEU A 115 15.40 -24.31 0.17
C LEU A 115 13.89 -24.52 0.15
N ILE A 116 13.34 -24.98 -0.97
CA ILE A 116 11.90 -25.08 -1.21
C ILE A 116 11.56 -26.50 -1.67
N GLU A 117 10.61 -27.15 -1.00
CA GLU A 117 10.05 -28.43 -1.45
C GLU A 117 9.19 -28.24 -2.71
N ASN A 118 9.17 -29.26 -3.57
CA ASN A 118 8.42 -29.29 -4.83
C ASN A 118 8.74 -28.11 -5.78
N SER A 119 10.00 -27.63 -5.77
CA SER A 119 10.45 -26.55 -6.65
C SER A 119 11.73 -26.95 -7.38
N ASN A 120 11.95 -26.33 -8.55
CA ASN A 120 13.22 -26.38 -9.25
C ASN A 120 14.20 -25.31 -8.73
N THR A 121 15.50 -25.54 -8.96
CA THR A 121 16.55 -24.56 -8.68
C THR A 121 16.39 -23.32 -9.55
N ARG A 122 16.43 -22.14 -8.93
CA ARG A 122 16.16 -20.84 -9.57
C ARG A 122 17.10 -19.76 -9.04
N PHE A 123 17.24 -18.68 -9.80
CA PHE A 123 18.05 -17.52 -9.42
C PHE A 123 17.20 -16.27 -9.30
N SER A 124 17.57 -15.39 -8.39
CA SER A 124 17.08 -14.02 -8.38
C SER A 124 17.40 -13.33 -9.72
N LYS A 125 16.46 -12.50 -10.21
CA LYS A 125 16.63 -11.68 -11.43
C LYS A 125 17.84 -10.73 -11.38
N PHE A 126 18.36 -10.47 -10.19
CA PHE A 126 19.54 -9.63 -9.95
C PHE A 126 20.88 -10.39 -10.04
N ILE A 127 20.86 -11.71 -10.21
CA ILE A 127 22.06 -12.51 -10.51
C ILE A 127 22.14 -12.64 -12.03
N ARG A 128 22.84 -11.70 -12.68
CA ARG A 128 22.95 -11.67 -14.15
C ARG A 128 24.23 -12.34 -14.67
N ASN A 129 25.33 -12.27 -13.93
CA ASN A 129 26.63 -12.81 -14.33
C ASN A 129 26.57 -14.35 -14.52
N PRO A 130 26.83 -14.87 -15.73
CA PRO A 130 26.81 -16.31 -16.02
C PRO A 130 27.84 -17.11 -15.23
N GLU A 131 29.07 -16.64 -15.09
CA GLU A 131 30.14 -17.31 -14.32
C GLU A 131 29.74 -17.47 -12.86
N LYS A 132 29.12 -16.44 -12.28
CA LYS A 132 28.60 -16.52 -10.91
C LYS A 132 27.51 -17.58 -10.81
N LYS A 133 26.57 -17.66 -11.77
CA LYS A 133 25.55 -18.72 -11.78
C LYS A 133 26.19 -20.11 -11.85
N THR A 134 27.20 -20.30 -12.69
CA THR A 134 27.95 -21.56 -12.79
C THR A 134 28.58 -21.92 -11.45
N LEU A 135 29.29 -20.99 -10.81
CA LEU A 135 29.89 -21.18 -9.49
C LEU A 135 28.84 -21.61 -8.43
N LEU A 136 27.68 -20.96 -8.43
CA LEU A 136 26.57 -21.28 -7.52
C LEU A 136 26.00 -22.69 -7.78
N LEU A 137 25.88 -23.10 -9.05
CA LEU A 137 25.47 -24.46 -9.41
C LEU A 137 26.53 -25.49 -8.97
N THR A 138 27.81 -25.18 -9.10
CA THR A 138 28.90 -26.03 -8.59
C THR A 138 28.83 -26.20 -7.07
N ALA A 139 28.29 -25.23 -6.33
CA ALA A 139 28.02 -25.41 -4.89
C ALA A 139 26.99 -26.53 -4.65
N LEU A 140 25.95 -26.60 -5.48
CA LEU A 140 24.89 -27.60 -5.36
C LEU A 140 25.36 -29.00 -5.72
N THR A 141 26.25 -29.15 -6.71
CA THR A 141 26.75 -30.47 -7.08
C THR A 141 27.55 -31.14 -5.96
N LYS A 142 28.11 -30.35 -5.04
CA LYS A 142 28.83 -30.84 -3.86
C LYS A 142 27.92 -31.25 -2.70
N ILE A 143 26.61 -31.06 -2.82
CA ILE A 143 25.66 -31.26 -1.71
C ILE A 143 24.54 -32.19 -2.16
N LYS A 144 24.26 -33.20 -1.33
CA LYS A 144 23.09 -34.07 -1.52
C LYS A 144 21.84 -33.38 -0.99
N LEU A 145 21.06 -32.77 -1.88
CA LEU A 145 19.78 -32.18 -1.53
C LEU A 145 18.74 -33.26 -1.18
N PRO A 146 17.79 -32.98 -0.27
CA PRO A 146 16.64 -33.86 -0.05
C PRO A 146 15.83 -34.07 -1.34
N PRO A 147 15.17 -35.23 -1.52
CA PRO A 147 14.35 -35.48 -2.70
C PRO A 147 13.29 -34.39 -2.91
N ASN A 148 13.04 -34.04 -4.17
CA ASN A 148 12.05 -33.04 -4.58
C ASN A 148 12.26 -31.66 -3.94
N THR A 149 13.52 -31.25 -3.71
CA THR A 149 13.82 -29.89 -3.24
C THR A 149 14.58 -29.08 -4.28
N GLY A 150 14.25 -27.80 -4.36
CA GLY A 150 14.93 -26.83 -5.19
C GLY A 150 15.55 -25.72 -4.36
N VAL A 151 16.62 -25.14 -4.89
CA VAL A 151 17.30 -24.01 -4.25
C VAL A 151 17.02 -22.73 -5.03
N TYR A 152 16.48 -21.72 -4.35
CA TYR A 152 16.39 -20.38 -4.88
C TYR A 152 17.57 -19.54 -4.37
N PHE A 153 18.46 -19.14 -5.27
CA PHE A 153 19.57 -18.23 -4.97
C PHE A 153 19.07 -16.79 -4.90
N ARG A 154 19.18 -16.18 -3.71
CA ARG A 154 18.80 -14.79 -3.44
C ARG A 154 19.85 -13.84 -4.01
N SER A 155 19.49 -12.57 -4.21
CA SER A 155 20.41 -11.53 -4.71
C SER A 155 21.69 -11.39 -3.87
N SER A 156 21.60 -11.63 -2.56
CA SER A 156 22.72 -11.69 -1.62
C SER A 156 23.80 -12.72 -1.99
N ALA A 157 23.43 -13.81 -2.67
CA ALA A 157 24.37 -14.85 -3.13
C ALA A 157 25.41 -14.31 -4.12
N ASN A 158 25.16 -13.18 -4.80
CA ASN A 158 26.15 -12.53 -5.66
C ASN A 158 27.45 -12.21 -4.92
N LYS A 159 27.35 -11.84 -3.64
CA LYS A 159 28.49 -11.41 -2.81
C LYS A 159 29.05 -12.52 -1.91
N ALA A 160 28.44 -13.70 -1.93
CA ALA A 160 28.83 -14.80 -1.05
C ALA A 160 29.97 -15.64 -1.65
N SER A 161 30.82 -16.16 -0.78
CA SER A 161 31.82 -17.17 -1.15
C SER A 161 31.17 -18.53 -1.39
N LEU A 162 31.87 -19.43 -2.07
CA LEU A 162 31.36 -20.79 -2.31
C LEU A 162 31.16 -21.57 -0.99
N SER A 163 32.08 -21.39 -0.03
CA SER A 163 32.02 -22.04 1.28
C SER A 163 30.81 -21.57 2.09
N ASP A 164 30.54 -20.27 2.14
CA ASP A 164 29.40 -19.71 2.88
C ASP A 164 28.06 -20.28 2.39
N ILE A 165 27.95 -20.47 1.06
CA ILE A 165 26.74 -21.01 0.43
C ILE A 165 26.59 -22.48 0.75
N ILE A 166 27.67 -23.26 0.68
CA ILE A 166 27.64 -24.68 0.98
C ILE A 166 27.24 -24.90 2.45
N GLU A 167 27.88 -24.17 3.36
CA GLU A 167 27.58 -24.24 4.78
C GLU A 167 26.12 -23.87 5.06
N GLU A 168 25.63 -22.78 4.47
CA GLU A 168 24.23 -22.38 4.65
C GLU A 168 23.26 -23.44 4.12
N ILE A 169 23.49 -24.00 2.93
CA ILE A 169 22.61 -25.03 2.36
C ILE A 169 22.55 -26.24 3.31
N GLN A 170 23.69 -26.70 3.84
CA GLN A 170 23.72 -27.81 4.80
C GLN A 170 22.91 -27.49 6.06
N GLN A 171 23.06 -26.28 6.61
CA GLN A 171 22.26 -25.83 7.75
C GLN A 171 20.75 -25.81 7.42
N LEU A 172 20.37 -25.39 6.22
CA LEU A 172 18.97 -25.36 5.79
C LEU A 172 18.40 -26.77 5.58
N ILE A 173 19.19 -27.72 5.07
CA ILE A 173 18.80 -29.14 4.95
C ILE A 173 18.51 -29.72 6.33
N ASN A 174 19.39 -29.49 7.31
CA ASN A 174 19.17 -29.98 8.67
C ASN A 174 17.86 -29.42 9.27
N LYS A 175 17.62 -28.11 9.09
CA LYS A 175 16.37 -27.47 9.50
C LYS A 175 15.15 -28.03 8.77
N PHE A 176 15.26 -28.28 7.47
CA PHE A 176 14.21 -28.86 6.65
C PHE A 176 13.79 -30.24 7.17
N LEU A 177 14.75 -31.13 7.44
CA LEU A 177 14.49 -32.48 7.94
C LEU A 177 13.85 -32.45 9.33
N GLN A 178 14.33 -31.57 10.21
CA GLN A 178 13.74 -31.37 11.54
C GLN A 178 12.28 -30.89 11.46
N LEU A 179 11.97 -29.95 10.56
CA LEU A 179 10.61 -29.46 10.35
C LEU A 179 9.71 -30.55 9.78
N LYS A 180 10.21 -31.36 8.84
CA LYS A 180 9.48 -32.49 8.26
C LYS A 180 9.11 -33.53 9.31
N LYS A 181 10.03 -33.84 10.22
CA LYS A 181 9.75 -34.72 11.37
C LYS A 181 8.69 -34.14 12.30
N LYS A 182 8.85 -32.88 12.73
CA LYS A 182 7.87 -32.19 13.60
C LYS A 182 6.47 -32.11 12.99
N ALA A 183 6.38 -31.93 11.68
CA ALA A 183 5.12 -31.87 10.96
C ALA A 183 4.39 -33.21 10.96
N ALA A 184 5.12 -34.32 10.75
CA ALA A 184 4.54 -35.67 10.74
C ALA A 184 3.96 -36.08 12.10
N GLU A 185 4.48 -35.54 13.19
CA GLU A 185 4.00 -35.79 14.56
C GLU A 185 2.81 -34.90 14.95
N CYS A 186 2.48 -33.87 14.14
CA CYS A 186 1.47 -32.87 14.47
C CYS A 186 0.10 -33.26 13.90
N LYS A 187 -0.91 -33.33 14.78
CA LYS A 187 -2.31 -33.66 14.43
C LYS A 187 -3.29 -32.53 14.73
N GLU A 188 -2.78 -31.31 14.73
CA GLU A 188 -3.53 -30.09 14.95
C GLU A 188 -2.97 -28.96 14.07
N PRO A 189 -3.77 -27.93 13.74
CA PRO A 189 -3.27 -26.77 13.01
C PRO A 189 -2.23 -26.03 13.85
N LYS A 190 -1.04 -25.80 13.31
CA LYS A 190 0.09 -25.26 14.09
C LYS A 190 1.10 -24.49 13.25
N LYS A 191 1.51 -23.31 13.72
CA LYS A 191 2.65 -22.58 13.16
C LYS A 191 3.96 -23.25 13.62
N LEU A 192 4.66 -23.92 12.69
CA LEU A 192 5.92 -24.60 12.98
C LEU A 192 7.12 -23.66 12.94
N ARG A 193 7.06 -22.62 12.09
CA ARG A 193 8.17 -21.67 11.91
C ARG A 193 7.68 -20.30 11.46
N LYS A 194 8.27 -19.24 12.02
CA LYS A 194 8.15 -17.88 11.50
C LYS A 194 8.82 -17.73 10.12
N GLY A 195 8.22 -16.90 9.28
CA GLY A 195 8.72 -16.56 7.96
C GLY A 195 9.55 -15.27 7.96
N GLU A 196 9.61 -14.62 6.81
CA GLU A 196 10.09 -13.25 6.66
C GLU A 196 8.92 -12.29 6.91
N LYS A 197 9.11 -11.32 7.83
CA LYS A 197 8.13 -10.25 8.05
C LYS A 197 8.00 -9.43 6.77
N LEU A 198 6.77 -9.05 6.43
CA LEU A 198 6.44 -8.26 5.26
C LEU A 198 5.62 -7.05 5.69
N PHE A 199 6.12 -5.87 5.34
CA PHE A 199 5.43 -4.60 5.50
C PHE A 199 5.11 -4.04 4.13
N ILE A 200 3.89 -3.56 3.93
CA ILE A 200 3.48 -2.80 2.75
C ILE A 200 3.36 -1.34 3.16
N ASN A 201 4.11 -0.47 2.51
CA ASN A 201 4.24 0.93 2.88
C ASN A 201 3.73 1.79 1.75
N PHE A 202 2.58 2.43 1.97
CA PHE A 202 2.02 3.39 1.05
C PHE A 202 2.61 4.78 1.32
N LEU A 203 2.82 5.51 0.23
CA LEU A 203 3.42 6.85 0.23
C LEU A 203 2.38 7.88 -0.21
N PRO A 204 1.67 8.52 0.74
CA PRO A 204 0.92 9.74 0.49
C PRO A 204 1.81 10.88 -0.06
N PHE A 205 1.15 11.90 -0.59
CA PHE A 205 1.79 13.11 -1.13
C PHE A 205 2.88 13.70 -0.23
N GLU A 206 2.62 13.85 1.07
CA GLU A 206 3.61 14.42 1.99
C GLU A 206 4.81 13.50 2.22
N ALA A 207 4.58 12.18 2.27
CA ALA A 207 5.67 11.21 2.37
C ALA A 207 6.56 11.28 1.11
N LYS A 208 5.96 11.45 -0.08
CA LYS A 208 6.68 11.66 -1.34
C LYS A 208 7.50 12.95 -1.33
N ASN A 209 6.92 14.06 -0.89
CA ASN A 209 7.65 15.34 -0.77
C ASN A 209 8.79 15.25 0.25
N ARG A 210 8.62 14.47 1.32
CA ARG A 210 9.69 14.23 2.28
C ARG A 210 10.82 13.41 1.67
N LEU A 211 10.51 12.39 0.87
CA LEU A 211 11.51 11.66 0.09
C LEU A 211 12.25 12.57 -0.91
N ASP A 212 11.56 13.50 -1.57
CA ASP A 212 12.20 14.53 -2.41
C ASP A 212 13.23 15.34 -1.60
N SER A 213 12.89 15.72 -0.36
CA SER A 213 13.79 16.48 0.53
C SER A 213 15.03 15.69 0.97
N TYR A 214 14.95 14.36 1.04
CA TYR A 214 16.12 13.51 1.29
C TYR A 214 16.97 13.36 0.02
N ARG A 215 16.32 13.20 -1.13
CA ARG A 215 16.99 13.06 -2.43
C ARG A 215 17.75 14.34 -2.81
N SER A 216 17.16 15.51 -2.54
CA SER A 216 17.77 16.82 -2.82
C SER A 216 19.08 17.09 -2.08
N LYS A 217 19.37 16.35 -1.00
CA LYS A 217 20.64 16.39 -0.28
C LYS A 217 21.79 15.68 -1.01
N GLN A 218 21.49 14.91 -2.06
CA GLN A 218 22.47 14.07 -2.76
C GLN A 218 22.54 14.41 -4.25
N VAL A 219 21.42 14.82 -4.84
CA VAL A 219 21.30 15.12 -6.27
C VAL A 219 20.28 16.24 -6.45
N LEU A 220 20.50 17.10 -7.45
CA LEU A 220 19.52 18.13 -7.82
C LEU A 220 18.16 17.46 -8.06
N THR A 221 17.14 17.94 -7.36
CA THR A 221 15.80 17.34 -7.34
C THR A 221 14.75 18.44 -7.40
N LEU A 222 13.84 18.37 -8.37
CA LEU A 222 12.66 19.24 -8.41
C LEU A 222 11.69 18.85 -7.30
N LYS A 223 10.94 19.83 -6.76
CA LYS A 223 9.89 19.52 -5.78
C LYS A 223 8.79 18.69 -6.43
N HIS A 224 8.16 17.82 -5.63
CA HIS A 224 7.10 16.91 -6.06
C HIS A 224 7.58 15.86 -7.07
N HIS A 225 8.88 15.56 -7.10
CA HIS A 225 9.48 14.58 -8.00
C HIS A 225 8.85 13.21 -7.84
N HIS A 226 8.81 12.65 -6.62
CA HIS A 226 8.21 11.34 -6.40
C HIS A 226 6.71 11.32 -6.72
N TYR A 227 5.99 12.42 -6.51
CA TYR A 227 4.58 12.54 -6.92
C TYR A 227 4.45 12.44 -8.44
N ILE A 228 5.13 13.31 -9.20
CA ILE A 228 5.03 13.33 -10.66
C ILE A 228 5.54 12.01 -11.27
N LYS A 229 6.60 11.40 -10.73
CA LYS A 229 7.09 10.08 -11.19
C LYS A 229 6.11 8.93 -10.89
N SER A 230 5.22 9.11 -9.92
CA SER A 230 4.18 8.13 -9.58
C SER A 230 2.93 8.23 -10.44
N THR A 231 2.75 9.33 -11.20
CA THR A 231 1.61 9.49 -12.11
C THR A 231 1.87 8.78 -13.44
N ASP A 232 0.79 8.44 -14.15
CA ASP A 232 0.82 8.05 -15.55
C ASP A 232 0.45 9.26 -16.43
N THR A 233 1.29 10.28 -16.40
CA THR A 233 1.15 11.50 -17.21
C THR A 233 2.45 11.84 -17.93
N PRO A 234 2.42 12.58 -19.06
CA PRO A 234 3.61 12.89 -19.85
C PRO A 234 4.72 13.61 -19.07
N GLU A 235 4.35 14.38 -18.05
CA GLU A 235 5.28 15.17 -17.23
C GLU A 235 6.29 14.28 -16.48
N LYS A 236 5.95 13.01 -16.20
CA LYS A 236 6.83 12.05 -15.51
C LYS A 236 8.14 11.78 -16.26
N ASP A 237 8.09 11.87 -17.59
CA ASP A 237 9.25 11.58 -18.45
C ASP A 237 10.13 12.82 -18.61
N CYS A 238 9.56 14.03 -18.46
CA CYS A 238 10.31 15.29 -18.52
C CYS A 238 11.12 15.57 -17.25
N MET A 239 10.70 15.06 -16.09
CA MET A 239 11.35 15.28 -14.79
C MET A 239 12.87 15.06 -14.83
N ASP A 240 13.30 13.88 -15.29
CA ASP A 240 14.71 13.50 -15.31
C ASP A 240 15.52 14.37 -16.29
N ILE A 241 14.90 14.82 -17.39
CA ILE A 241 15.54 15.71 -18.36
C ILE A 241 15.76 17.09 -17.74
N ILE A 242 14.72 17.66 -17.10
CA ILE A 242 14.81 18.99 -16.48
C ILE A 242 15.87 18.98 -15.38
N GLU A 243 15.88 17.97 -14.51
CA GLU A 243 16.86 17.84 -13.42
C GLU A 243 18.32 17.77 -13.92
N ASN A 244 18.56 17.27 -15.14
CA ASN A 244 19.91 17.17 -15.70
C ASN A 244 20.40 18.47 -16.37
N ILE A 245 19.50 19.38 -16.74
CA ILE A 245 19.84 20.59 -17.52
C ILE A 245 19.61 21.90 -16.76
N ILE A 246 18.87 21.86 -15.66
CA ILE A 246 18.46 23.06 -14.93
C ILE A 246 19.55 23.52 -13.94
N ASP A 247 19.74 24.83 -13.85
CA ASP A 247 20.59 25.42 -12.83
C ASP A 247 19.94 25.30 -11.43
N PRO A 248 20.74 25.06 -10.36
CA PRO A 248 20.23 24.93 -9.00
C PRO A 248 19.31 26.08 -8.54
N GLU A 249 19.61 27.32 -8.94
CA GLU A 249 18.83 28.52 -8.60
C GLU A 249 17.42 28.52 -9.21
N SER A 250 17.24 27.82 -10.34
CA SER A 250 15.97 27.75 -11.08
C SER A 250 15.04 26.64 -10.60
N VAL A 251 15.50 25.74 -9.72
CA VAL A 251 14.76 24.57 -9.25
C VAL A 251 13.38 24.93 -8.68
N CYS A 252 13.30 25.97 -7.84
CA CYS A 252 12.03 26.34 -7.21
C CYS A 252 11.01 26.83 -8.24
N ASN A 253 11.43 27.71 -9.16
CA ASN A 253 10.58 28.24 -10.22
C ASN A 253 10.12 27.15 -11.20
N ALA A 254 11.04 26.26 -11.61
CA ALA A 254 10.70 25.15 -12.50
C ALA A 254 9.74 24.16 -11.85
N SER A 255 9.94 23.85 -10.56
CA SER A 255 9.03 22.97 -9.82
C SER A 255 7.61 23.56 -9.76
N PHE A 256 7.50 24.87 -9.48
CA PHE A 256 6.22 25.59 -9.48
C PHE A 256 5.56 25.56 -10.86
N LYS A 257 6.28 25.93 -11.92
CA LYS A 257 5.75 25.88 -13.29
C LYS A 257 5.28 24.48 -13.68
N LEU A 258 6.05 23.45 -13.33
CA LEU A 258 5.73 22.07 -13.67
C LEU A 258 4.47 21.57 -12.96
N ILE A 259 4.33 21.81 -11.65
CA ILE A 259 3.13 21.38 -10.93
C ILE A 259 1.87 22.13 -11.41
N HIS A 260 2.00 23.42 -11.74
CA HIS A 260 0.90 24.19 -12.32
C HIS A 260 0.51 23.72 -13.74
N LEU A 261 1.50 23.40 -14.59
CA LEU A 261 1.26 22.80 -15.91
C LEU A 261 0.54 21.46 -15.77
N HIS A 262 1.02 20.59 -14.87
CA HIS A 262 0.41 19.31 -14.55
C HIS A 262 -1.05 19.47 -14.11
N LEU A 263 -1.33 20.34 -13.13
CA LEU A 263 -2.69 20.62 -12.67
C LEU A 263 -3.59 21.20 -13.76
N ASN A 264 -3.08 22.13 -14.56
CA ASN A 264 -3.82 22.71 -15.68
C ASN A 264 -4.16 21.67 -16.76
N ASN A 265 -3.26 20.72 -17.02
CA ASN A 265 -3.52 19.60 -17.92
C ASN A 265 -4.66 18.71 -17.39
N ILE A 266 -4.66 18.41 -16.09
CA ILE A 266 -5.74 17.65 -15.44
C ILE A 266 -7.08 18.39 -15.60
N PHE A 267 -7.15 19.66 -15.21
CA PHE A 267 -8.40 20.42 -15.25
C PHE A 267 -8.98 20.52 -16.66
N ARG A 268 -8.14 20.70 -17.68
CA ARG A 268 -8.56 20.69 -19.08
C ARG A 268 -9.07 19.32 -19.53
N HIS A 269 -8.46 18.25 -19.03
CA HIS A 269 -8.79 16.89 -19.46
C HIS A 269 -10.11 16.36 -18.85
N ILE A 270 -10.40 16.70 -17.58
CA ILE A 270 -11.50 16.07 -16.84
C ILE A 270 -12.86 16.77 -17.01
N MET A 271 -12.90 18.01 -17.49
CA MET A 271 -14.14 18.78 -17.57
C MET A 271 -15.20 18.05 -18.44
N GLN A 272 -16.43 17.92 -17.92
CA GLN A 272 -17.54 17.20 -18.56
C GLN A 272 -17.32 15.69 -18.80
N ARG A 273 -16.27 15.11 -18.19
CA ARG A 273 -15.97 13.66 -18.28
C ARG A 273 -16.22 12.94 -16.98
N ASP A 274 -16.33 11.63 -17.07
CA ASP A 274 -16.27 10.77 -15.89
C ASP A 274 -14.83 10.66 -15.39
N ILE A 275 -14.68 10.86 -14.08
CA ILE A 275 -13.45 10.59 -13.34
C ILE A 275 -13.67 9.39 -12.42
N VAL A 276 -12.59 8.71 -12.08
CA VAL A 276 -12.58 7.59 -11.14
C VAL A 276 -11.85 8.00 -9.87
N LEU A 277 -12.52 7.87 -8.73
CA LEU A 277 -11.93 8.02 -7.42
C LEU A 277 -11.60 6.63 -6.88
N VAL A 278 -10.31 6.38 -6.63
CA VAL A 278 -9.76 5.15 -6.04
C VAL A 278 -9.67 5.37 -4.54
N HIS A 279 -10.66 4.85 -3.83
CA HIS A 279 -10.75 4.91 -2.38
C HIS A 279 -10.01 3.72 -1.79
N HIS A 280 -8.86 3.99 -1.17
CA HIS A 280 -7.98 2.96 -0.64
C HIS A 280 -8.02 2.97 0.88
N TRP A 281 -8.26 1.81 1.48
CA TRP A 281 -8.22 1.65 2.92
C TRP A 281 -6.77 1.48 3.39
N PRO A 282 -6.48 1.80 4.66
CA PRO A 282 -5.19 1.52 5.25
C PRO A 282 -4.91 0.02 5.30
N SER A 283 -5.92 -0.84 5.15
CA SER A 283 -5.85 -2.32 5.16
C SER A 283 -5.59 -2.94 3.77
N GLU A 284 -5.02 -2.18 2.83
CA GLU A 284 -4.74 -2.56 1.43
C GLU A 284 -5.95 -2.82 0.52
N ARG A 285 -7.16 -2.90 1.08
CA ARG A 285 -8.39 -2.99 0.29
C ARG A 285 -8.67 -1.67 -0.38
N TYR A 286 -9.16 -1.71 -1.61
CA TYR A 286 -9.67 -0.51 -2.26
C TYR A 286 -10.93 -0.82 -3.03
N TYR A 287 -11.72 0.22 -3.25
CA TYR A 287 -12.76 0.21 -4.27
C TYR A 287 -12.66 1.47 -5.11
N THR A 288 -13.32 1.45 -6.25
CA THR A 288 -13.37 2.61 -7.14
C THR A 288 -14.80 3.03 -7.37
N TYR A 289 -15.03 4.32 -7.50
CA TYR A 289 -16.31 4.85 -7.96
C TYR A 289 -16.10 5.94 -9.00
N SER A 290 -17.00 5.97 -9.99
CA SER A 290 -16.99 6.99 -11.03
C SER A 290 -17.96 8.12 -10.70
N CYS A 291 -17.59 9.34 -11.05
CA CYS A 291 -18.49 10.50 -11.00
C CYS A 291 -18.25 11.42 -12.19
N LYS A 292 -19.31 12.05 -12.69
CA LYS A 292 -19.22 12.96 -13.83
C LYS A 292 -18.86 14.36 -13.36
N VAL A 293 -17.75 14.91 -13.83
CA VAL A 293 -17.35 16.30 -13.54
C VAL A 293 -18.28 17.23 -14.30
N PHE A 294 -19.00 18.11 -13.57
CA PHE A 294 -19.91 19.08 -14.19
C PHE A 294 -19.45 20.53 -14.00
N LYS A 295 -18.53 20.79 -13.07
CA LYS A 295 -17.98 22.12 -12.81
C LYS A 295 -16.55 22.03 -12.27
N ILE A 296 -15.72 22.98 -12.67
CA ILE A 296 -14.39 23.22 -12.11
C ILE A 296 -14.29 24.70 -11.74
N SER A 297 -14.05 25.00 -10.47
CA SER A 297 -13.71 26.35 -9.98
C SER A 297 -12.36 26.24 -9.32
N LYS A 298 -11.30 26.33 -10.14
CA LYS A 298 -9.93 25.97 -9.75
C LYS A 298 -9.58 26.53 -8.37
N PRO A 299 -9.03 25.71 -7.45
CA PRO A 299 -8.63 24.32 -7.64
C PRO A 299 -9.74 23.27 -7.42
N LEU A 300 -10.97 23.69 -7.14
CA LEU A 300 -12.09 22.80 -6.79
C LEU A 300 -12.69 22.10 -8.01
N ILE A 301 -12.87 20.79 -7.87
CA ILE A 301 -13.53 19.90 -8.82
C ILE A 301 -14.88 19.49 -8.23
N TYR A 302 -15.95 19.65 -9.02
CA TYR A 302 -17.29 19.24 -8.66
C TYR A 302 -17.73 18.12 -9.60
N CYS A 303 -18.03 16.96 -9.02
CA CYS A 303 -18.60 15.85 -9.77
C CYS A 303 -19.90 15.36 -9.14
N GLU A 304 -20.78 14.76 -9.94
CA GLU A 304 -22.09 14.30 -9.51
C GLU A 304 -22.29 12.81 -9.77
N ARG A 305 -23.04 12.17 -8.87
CA ARG A 305 -23.59 10.82 -9.02
C ARG A 305 -25.07 10.82 -8.68
N ILE A 306 -25.85 10.03 -9.41
CA ILE A 306 -27.27 9.81 -9.13
C ILE A 306 -27.40 8.51 -8.34
N VAL A 307 -28.15 8.56 -7.24
CA VAL A 307 -28.39 7.40 -6.38
C VAL A 307 -29.52 6.57 -6.96
N SER A 308 -29.21 5.32 -7.27
CA SER A 308 -30.16 4.28 -7.69
C SER A 308 -30.39 3.21 -6.63
N SER A 309 -29.54 3.15 -5.59
CA SER A 309 -29.58 2.13 -4.54
C SER A 309 -30.56 2.47 -3.41
N SER A 310 -31.09 1.43 -2.76
CA SER A 310 -31.90 1.51 -1.55
C SER A 310 -31.02 1.51 -0.29
N GLY A 311 -31.63 1.71 0.88
CA GLY A 311 -30.94 1.74 2.19
C GLY A 311 -30.89 3.14 2.80
N PHE A 312 -29.88 3.39 3.63
CA PHE A 312 -29.65 4.67 4.31
C PHE A 312 -28.29 5.24 3.94
N TYR A 313 -28.17 6.57 3.94
CA TYR A 313 -26.86 7.21 3.92
C TYR A 313 -26.20 7.01 5.28
N ASP A 314 -25.01 6.43 5.25
CA ASP A 314 -24.26 6.11 6.45
C ASP A 314 -23.87 7.40 7.20
N GLY A 315 -23.90 7.33 8.53
CA GLY A 315 -23.71 8.46 9.44
C GLY A 315 -24.79 9.56 9.42
N LEU A 316 -25.51 9.74 8.30
CA LEU A 316 -26.65 10.68 8.20
C LEU A 316 -27.96 10.09 8.74
N ASN A 317 -28.11 8.77 8.70
CA ASN A 317 -29.35 8.04 9.03
C ASN A 317 -30.57 8.54 8.25
N ILE A 318 -30.37 8.92 6.98
CA ILE A 318 -31.43 9.38 6.07
C ILE A 318 -31.67 8.29 5.02
N LYS A 319 -32.94 7.89 4.85
CA LYS A 319 -33.31 6.89 3.84
C LYS A 319 -33.00 7.40 2.43
N LYS A 320 -32.24 6.61 1.68
CA LYS A 320 -31.93 6.84 0.26
C LYS A 320 -33.22 6.79 -0.56
N LYS A 321 -33.34 7.68 -1.54
CA LYS A 321 -34.37 7.58 -2.57
C LYS A 321 -33.73 7.59 -3.95
N SER A 322 -34.29 6.80 -4.85
CA SER A 322 -33.89 6.84 -6.26
C SER A 322 -34.04 8.27 -6.79
N GLY A 323 -32.99 8.77 -7.43
CA GLY A 323 -32.93 10.15 -7.94
C GLY A 323 -32.39 11.18 -6.95
N ASP A 324 -32.03 10.80 -5.73
CA ASP A 324 -31.16 11.65 -4.91
C ASP A 324 -29.83 11.88 -5.64
N THR A 325 -29.22 13.06 -5.47
CA THR A 325 -27.93 13.38 -6.07
C THR A 325 -26.85 13.53 -5.00
N ILE A 326 -25.65 13.06 -5.31
CA ILE A 326 -24.47 13.23 -4.48
C ILE A 326 -23.50 14.09 -5.28
N THR A 327 -23.31 15.33 -4.85
CA THR A 327 -22.26 16.20 -5.38
C THR A 327 -21.01 16.00 -4.55
N THR A 328 -19.97 15.44 -5.16
CA THR A 328 -18.64 15.35 -4.55
C THR A 328 -17.83 16.59 -4.90
N VAL A 329 -17.23 17.23 -3.90
CA VAL A 329 -16.35 18.39 -4.05
C VAL A 329 -15.00 18.06 -3.43
N PHE A 330 -13.92 18.27 -4.17
CA PHE A 330 -12.55 18.09 -3.70
C PHE A 330 -11.60 18.95 -4.52
N ALA A 331 -10.34 19.03 -4.10
CA ALA A 331 -9.25 19.60 -4.89
C ALA A 331 -8.05 18.66 -4.85
N PRO A 332 -7.21 18.62 -5.90
CA PRO A 332 -5.94 17.91 -5.83
C PRO A 332 -5.14 18.37 -4.61
N PHE A 333 -4.50 17.42 -3.94
CA PHE A 333 -3.75 17.58 -2.69
C PHE A 333 -4.56 18.00 -1.46
N SER A 334 -5.90 18.08 -1.54
CA SER A 334 -6.70 18.26 -0.34
C SER A 334 -6.80 16.95 0.45
N PRO A 335 -6.66 16.97 1.78
CA PRO A 335 -6.96 15.82 2.63
C PRO A 335 -8.47 15.66 2.89
N ILE A 336 -9.33 16.51 2.30
CA ILE A 336 -10.77 16.53 2.57
C ILE A 336 -11.54 16.32 1.26
N ILE A 337 -12.41 15.32 1.25
CA ILE A 337 -13.41 15.11 0.19
C ILE A 337 -14.79 15.34 0.79
N VAL A 338 -15.59 16.17 0.14
CA VAL A 338 -16.94 16.50 0.63
C VAL A 338 -17.98 15.87 -0.27
N HIS A 339 -18.94 15.17 0.33
CA HIS A 339 -20.15 14.71 -0.33
C HIS A 339 -21.35 15.51 0.18
N VAL A 340 -21.99 16.23 -0.75
CA VAL A 340 -23.23 16.98 -0.51
C VAL A 340 -24.40 16.15 -1.01
N TYR A 341 -25.21 15.66 -0.08
CA TYR A 341 -26.38 14.85 -0.39
C TYR A 341 -27.58 15.75 -0.63
N ARG A 342 -28.22 15.61 -1.79
CA ARG A 342 -29.39 16.40 -2.17
C ARG A 342 -30.54 15.53 -2.58
N ARG A 343 -31.74 16.01 -2.30
CA ARG A 343 -33.01 15.50 -2.82
C ARG A 343 -33.75 16.63 -3.47
N LYS A 344 -33.88 16.59 -4.80
CA LYS A 344 -34.36 17.73 -5.58
C LYS A 344 -33.51 18.97 -5.22
N ASN A 345 -34.12 20.01 -4.66
CA ASN A 345 -33.46 21.26 -4.29
C ASN A 345 -33.07 21.33 -2.80
N THR A 346 -33.29 20.27 -2.02
CA THR A 346 -33.03 20.27 -0.58
C THR A 346 -31.72 19.55 -0.26
N ILE A 347 -30.84 20.21 0.51
CA ILE A 347 -29.64 19.58 1.08
C ILE A 347 -30.08 18.71 2.26
N LEU A 348 -29.78 17.42 2.18
CA LEU A 348 -30.04 16.44 3.24
C LEU A 348 -28.95 16.48 4.32
N GLY A 349 -27.70 16.70 3.91
CA GLY A 349 -26.55 16.79 4.78
C GLY A 349 -25.24 16.87 4.00
N LEU A 350 -24.17 17.18 4.72
CA LEU A 350 -22.80 17.22 4.24
C LEU A 350 -21.99 16.14 4.96
N TYR A 351 -21.13 15.47 4.22
CA TYR A 351 -20.24 14.44 4.72
C TYR A 351 -18.82 14.79 4.28
N PHE A 352 -17.93 14.97 5.24
CA PHE A 352 -16.55 15.34 5.02
C PHE A 352 -15.70 14.15 5.38
N ASN A 353 -15.08 13.53 4.37
CA ASN A 353 -14.20 12.40 4.53
C ASN A 353 -12.75 12.89 4.63
N ILE A 354 -12.06 12.49 5.71
CA ILE A 354 -10.69 12.88 6.00
C ILE A 354 -9.76 11.77 5.52
N ASN A 355 -8.84 12.16 4.65
CA ASN A 355 -8.02 11.26 3.84
C ASN A 355 -6.55 11.71 3.84
N SER A 356 -5.69 10.89 3.26
CA SER A 356 -4.47 11.41 2.67
C SER A 356 -4.81 12.43 1.58
N PRO A 357 -3.92 13.39 1.27
CA PRO A 357 -4.13 14.28 0.14
C PRO A 357 -4.52 13.54 -1.14
N VAL A 358 -5.51 14.08 -1.86
CA VAL A 358 -5.98 13.49 -3.11
C VAL A 358 -4.95 13.66 -4.22
N GLU A 359 -4.37 12.55 -4.67
CA GLU A 359 -3.34 12.52 -5.70
C GLU A 359 -3.91 12.07 -7.05
N LEU A 360 -3.30 12.53 -8.14
CA LEU A 360 -3.58 11.99 -9.47
C LEU A 360 -2.82 10.68 -9.68
N LEU A 361 -3.49 9.65 -10.18
CA LEU A 361 -2.84 8.44 -10.71
C LEU A 361 -2.64 8.53 -12.23
N SER A 362 -3.67 8.99 -12.94
CA SER A 362 -3.66 9.22 -14.38
C SER A 362 -4.69 10.31 -14.70
N LEU A 363 -4.76 10.79 -15.95
CA LEU A 363 -5.53 11.98 -16.33
C LEU A 363 -7.00 12.01 -15.85
N ASN A 364 -7.65 10.87 -15.59
CA ASN A 364 -9.02 10.79 -15.07
C ASN A 364 -9.15 9.94 -13.80
N ARG A 365 -8.05 9.55 -13.14
CA ARG A 365 -8.07 8.71 -11.93
C ARG A 365 -7.38 9.41 -10.78
N PHE A 366 -8.10 9.54 -9.67
CA PHE A 366 -7.62 10.14 -8.42
C PHE A 366 -7.52 9.07 -7.35
N TRP A 367 -6.54 9.19 -6.46
CA TRP A 367 -6.28 8.23 -5.39
C TRP A 367 -6.03 8.94 -4.08
N TYR A 368 -6.51 8.29 -3.02
CA TYR A 368 -6.30 8.72 -1.66
C TYR A 368 -6.46 7.52 -0.73
N ILE A 369 -5.86 7.62 0.45
CA ILE A 369 -6.04 6.68 1.54
C ILE A 369 -7.08 7.25 2.49
N ASP A 370 -8.14 6.50 2.75
CA ASP A 370 -9.18 6.86 3.72
C ASP A 370 -8.71 6.55 5.14
N TYR A 371 -8.76 7.54 6.04
CA TYR A 371 -8.43 7.33 7.44
C TYR A 371 -9.61 6.86 8.30
N HIS A 372 -10.76 6.60 7.66
CA HIS A 372 -11.98 6.08 8.27
C HIS A 372 -12.58 6.98 9.34
N VAL A 373 -12.24 8.27 9.34
CA VAL A 373 -12.83 9.27 10.23
C VAL A 373 -13.53 10.32 9.38
N ASP A 374 -14.74 10.67 9.79
CA ASP A 374 -15.60 11.56 9.04
C ASP A 374 -16.22 12.64 9.91
N VAL A 375 -16.50 13.80 9.32
CA VAL A 375 -17.29 14.85 9.95
C VAL A 375 -18.57 15.07 9.15
N ILE A 376 -19.71 14.98 9.83
CA ILE A 376 -21.02 15.14 9.22
C ILE A 376 -21.68 16.41 9.73
N LYS A 377 -22.24 17.18 8.79
CA LYS A 377 -23.09 18.34 9.08
C LYS A 377 -24.51 18.09 8.59
N THR A 378 -25.45 18.05 9.53
CA THR A 378 -26.90 18.17 9.27
C THR A 378 -27.43 19.39 10.02
N LYS A 379 -28.37 19.21 10.96
CA LYS A 379 -28.72 20.21 11.97
C LYS A 379 -27.57 20.44 12.96
N THR A 380 -26.79 19.41 13.23
CA THR A 380 -25.63 19.42 14.14
C THR A 380 -24.37 18.99 13.39
N VAL A 381 -23.20 19.32 13.93
CA VAL A 381 -21.90 18.79 13.47
C VAL A 381 -21.54 17.61 14.36
N LYS A 382 -21.17 16.48 13.78
CA LYS A 382 -20.73 15.28 14.49
C LYS A 382 -19.50 14.69 13.83
N ILE A 383 -18.61 14.15 14.64
CA ILE A 383 -17.51 13.29 14.17
C ILE A 383 -18.01 11.85 14.27
N ILE A 384 -17.69 11.02 13.28
CA ILE A 384 -18.09 9.62 13.20
C ILE A 384 -16.85 8.76 12.96
N ASP A 385 -16.87 7.54 13.46
CA ASP A 385 -15.84 6.51 13.27
C ASP A 385 -14.45 6.88 13.83
N MET A 386 -14.41 7.70 14.88
CA MET A 386 -13.16 8.03 15.61
C MET A 386 -12.43 6.79 16.10
N GLU A 387 -13.18 5.78 16.52
CA GLU A 387 -12.66 4.49 16.97
C GLU A 387 -11.90 3.74 15.88
N LYS A 388 -12.25 3.93 14.60
CA LYS A 388 -11.54 3.33 13.47
C LYS A 388 -10.19 4.01 13.25
N LEU A 389 -10.12 5.33 13.37
CA LEU A 389 -8.85 6.07 13.35
C LEU A 389 -7.94 5.63 14.51
N GLU A 390 -8.51 5.47 15.70
CA GLU A 390 -7.77 4.96 16.87
C GLU A 390 -7.30 3.52 16.68
N GLU A 391 -8.08 2.68 15.99
CA GLU A 391 -7.66 1.31 15.65
C GLU A 391 -6.47 1.29 14.70
N ILE A 392 -6.49 2.08 13.61
CA ILE A 392 -5.35 2.13 12.67
C ILE A 392 -4.09 2.65 13.35
N TYR A 393 -4.21 3.59 14.29
CA TYR A 393 -3.10 4.04 15.13
C TYR A 393 -2.60 2.94 16.07
N ARG A 394 -3.49 2.28 16.83
CA ARG A 394 -3.12 1.19 17.76
C ARG A 394 -2.46 0.00 17.05
N ARG A 395 -2.87 -0.29 15.81
CA ARG A 395 -2.25 -1.32 14.96
C ARG A 395 -0.89 -0.89 14.40
N GLY A 396 -0.46 0.35 14.65
CA GLY A 396 0.79 0.90 14.16
C GLY A 396 0.79 1.12 12.65
N VAL A 397 -0.39 1.30 12.03
CA VAL A 397 -0.52 1.56 10.59
C VAL A 397 -0.07 2.97 10.24
N ILE A 398 -0.34 3.92 11.14
CA ILE A 398 0.15 5.30 11.08
C ILE A 398 0.99 5.63 12.32
N SER A 399 1.93 6.56 12.18
CA SER A 399 2.71 7.05 13.33
C SER A 399 1.85 7.92 14.26
N GLU A 400 2.29 8.10 15.50
CA GLU A 400 1.65 9.01 16.46
C GLU A 400 1.60 10.45 15.93
N GLN A 401 2.69 10.93 15.33
CA GLN A 401 2.74 12.25 14.70
C GLN A 401 1.70 12.39 13.58
N HIS A 402 1.51 11.34 12.76
CA HIS A 402 0.52 11.35 11.70
C HIS A 402 -0.92 11.29 12.26
N TYR A 403 -1.15 10.47 13.28
CA TYR A 403 -2.43 10.42 13.99
C TYR A 403 -2.83 11.79 14.55
N HIS A 404 -1.92 12.50 15.23
CA HIS A 404 -2.19 13.86 15.71
C HIS A 404 -2.43 14.87 14.59
N LYS A 405 -1.72 14.74 13.46
CA LYS A 405 -1.99 15.57 12.27
C LYS A 405 -3.43 15.37 11.77
N ILE A 406 -3.91 14.13 11.71
CA ILE A 406 -5.28 13.80 11.30
C ILE A 406 -6.28 14.36 12.31
N LEU A 407 -6.04 14.18 13.61
CA LEU A 407 -6.89 14.75 14.67
C LEU A 407 -7.03 16.28 14.57
N ASN A 408 -5.92 16.98 14.27
CA ASN A 408 -5.95 18.42 14.09
C ASN A 408 -6.83 18.82 12.90
N ILE A 409 -6.76 18.10 11.78
CA ILE A 409 -7.64 18.31 10.62
C ILE A 409 -9.10 18.08 11.00
N VAL A 410 -9.41 17.00 11.71
CA VAL A 410 -10.79 16.67 12.14
C VAL A 410 -11.37 17.76 13.05
N ASN A 411 -10.59 18.24 14.02
CA ASN A 411 -11.02 19.26 14.96
C ASN A 411 -11.19 20.63 14.30
N ASP A 412 -10.21 21.07 13.51
CA ASP A 412 -10.28 22.33 12.75
C ASP A 412 -11.47 22.34 11.78
N LEU A 413 -11.67 21.23 11.05
CA LEU A 413 -12.84 21.03 10.18
C LEU A 413 -14.16 21.18 10.95
N LYS A 414 -14.28 20.54 12.12
CA LYS A 414 -15.48 20.63 12.97
C LYS A 414 -15.72 22.07 13.43
N GLU A 415 -14.69 22.77 13.89
CA GLU A 415 -14.80 24.16 14.32
C GLU A 415 -15.22 25.09 13.19
N LYS A 416 -14.58 24.97 12.01
CA LYS A 416 -14.95 25.73 10.82
C LYS A 416 -16.41 25.50 10.40
N LEU A 417 -16.91 24.27 10.50
CA LEU A 417 -18.32 23.96 10.24
C LEU A 417 -19.29 24.52 11.29
N ILE A 418 -18.88 24.59 12.55
CA ILE A 418 -19.66 25.24 13.62
C ILE A 418 -19.74 26.74 13.35
N ASN A 419 -18.63 27.35 12.92
CA ASN A 419 -18.52 28.76 12.56
C ASN A 419 -19.17 29.11 11.20
N GLY A 420 -19.81 28.15 10.53
CA GLY A 420 -20.61 28.39 9.34
C GLY A 420 -19.82 28.50 8.02
N LEU A 421 -18.55 28.08 8.01
CA LEU A 421 -17.78 28.04 6.76
C LEU A 421 -18.40 27.03 5.78
N LYS A 422 -18.37 27.41 4.50
CA LYS A 422 -18.86 26.56 3.40
C LYS A 422 -17.84 25.47 3.06
N PRO A 423 -18.28 24.33 2.50
CA PRO A 423 -17.40 23.24 2.07
C PRO A 423 -16.18 23.69 1.26
N GLU A 424 -16.39 24.60 0.32
CA GLU A 424 -15.35 25.12 -0.56
C GLU A 424 -14.24 25.84 0.21
N GLN A 425 -14.62 26.68 1.18
CA GLN A 425 -13.69 27.45 2.01
C GLN A 425 -12.86 26.51 2.90
N ILE A 426 -13.50 25.47 3.41
CA ILE A 426 -12.84 24.45 4.24
C ILE A 426 -11.80 23.69 3.43
N ILE A 427 -12.16 23.19 2.25
CA ILE A 427 -11.22 22.48 1.36
C ILE A 427 -10.03 23.37 1.04
N ILE A 428 -10.27 24.62 0.63
CA ILE A 428 -9.21 25.58 0.27
C ILE A 428 -8.27 25.85 1.45
N SER A 429 -8.82 25.99 2.67
CA SER A 429 -8.00 26.25 3.86
C SER A 429 -7.07 25.10 4.27
N HIS A 430 -7.23 23.92 3.67
CA HIS A 430 -6.41 22.73 3.90
C HIS A 430 -5.50 22.39 2.71
N LEU A 431 -5.44 23.26 1.69
CA LEU A 431 -4.57 23.04 0.54
C LEU A 431 -3.12 23.46 0.83
N PRO A 432 -2.13 22.79 0.22
CA PRO A 432 -0.73 23.18 0.32
C PRO A 432 -0.52 24.56 -0.32
N THR A 433 -0.22 25.55 0.51
CA THR A 433 -0.04 26.95 0.06
C THR A 433 1.08 27.10 -0.97
N GLU A 434 2.11 26.27 -0.91
CA GLU A 434 3.23 26.28 -1.86
C GLU A 434 2.85 25.87 -3.29
N ILE A 435 1.71 25.19 -3.47
CA ILE A 435 1.16 24.81 -4.78
C ILE A 435 0.06 25.77 -5.22
N TYR A 436 -0.69 26.33 -4.27
CA TYR A 436 -1.88 27.13 -4.55
C TYR A 436 -1.77 28.58 -4.08
N LYS A 437 -0.56 29.08 -3.86
CA LYS A 437 -0.33 30.51 -3.61
C LYS A 437 -1.00 31.27 -4.74
N ILE A 438 -2.07 31.97 -4.36
CA ILE A 438 -2.70 32.98 -5.19
C ILE A 438 -1.65 34.08 -5.19
N ASP A 439 -0.91 34.22 -6.29
CA ASP A 439 -0.28 35.50 -6.57
C ASP A 439 -1.45 36.48 -6.70
N ASP A 440 -1.67 37.29 -5.68
CA ASP A 440 -2.58 38.45 -5.75
C ASP A 440 -2.10 39.48 -6.79
N ASP A 441 -0.97 39.22 -7.48
CA ASP A 441 -0.34 40.07 -8.49
C ASP A 441 -0.78 39.76 -9.95
N GLU A 442 -1.73 38.85 -10.18
CA GLU A 442 -2.38 38.63 -11.51
C GLU A 442 -3.91 38.87 -11.50
N GLN A 443 -4.39 39.85 -10.73
CA GLN A 443 -5.64 40.58 -11.01
C GLN A 443 -5.32 41.97 -11.56
#